data_AF-A0A1N7P010-F1
#
_entry.id   AF-A0A1N7P010-F1
#
_cell.length_a   1.000
_cell.length_b   1.000
_cell.length_c   1.000
_cell.angle_alpha   90.00
_cell.angle_beta   90.00
_cell.angle_gamma   90.00
#
_symmetry.space_group_name_H-M   'P 1'
#
loop_
_entity.id
_entity.type
_entity.pdbx_description
1 polymer ?
#
loop_
_entity_poly.entity_id
_entity_poly.type
_entity_poly.pdbx_seq_one_letter_code
_entity_poly.pdbx_strand_id
1 'polypeptide(L)' 'MKPQLIIFGILIAGFIAYNLFFQLPDDRTNTAVNIIYASLLFAYISFMAYSLIRKMKK' A
#
# COMPACT_ATOMS: atom_id res chain seq x y z
N MET A 1 -2.53 -4.21 15.58
CA MET A 1 -3.47 -4.74 14.58
C MET A 1 -4.48 -3.67 14.19
N LYS A 2 -5.42 -3.25 15.06
CA LYS A 2 -6.42 -2.20 14.74
C LYS A 2 -5.85 -0.92 14.08
N PRO A 3 -4.83 -0.23 14.65
CA PRO A 3 -4.30 0.98 14.02
C PRO A 3 -3.53 0.73 12.73
N GLN A 4 -2.87 -0.43 12.58
CA GLN A 4 -2.12 -0.78 11.36
C GLN A 4 -3.06 -1.08 10.19
N LEU A 5 -4.20 -1.73 10.45
CA LEU A 5 -5.24 -1.94 9.43
C LEU A 5 -5.85 -0.61 8.96
N ILE A 6 -6.03 0.36 9.86
CA ILE A 6 -6.56 1.69 9.50
C ILE A 6 -5.57 2.42 8.61
N ILE A 7 -4.29 2.43 8.97
CA ILE A 7 -3.22 3.03 8.15
C ILE A 7 -3.14 2.35 6.78
N PHE A 8 -3.25 1.02 6.75
CA PHE A 8 -3.27 0.26 5.51
C PHE A 8 -4.49 0.60 4.62
N GLY A 9 -5.66 0.74 5.23
CA GLY A 9 -6.87 1.18 4.52
C GLY A 9 -6.74 2.57 3.93
N ILE A 10 -6.12 3.51 4.65
CA ILE A 10 -5.83 4.86 4.14
C ILE A 10 -4.84 4.81 2.97
N LEU A 11 -3.79 3.99 3.05
CA LEU A 11 -2.83 3.78 1.96
C LEU A 11 -3.49 3.24 0.69
N ILE A 12 -4.39 2.26 0.83
CA ILE A 12 -5.18 1.73 -0.29
C ILE A 12 -6.10 2.81 -0.87
N ALA A 13 -6.83 3.53 -0.01
CA ALA A 13 -7.74 4.59 -0.45
C ALA A 13 -7.00 5.69 -1.22
N GLY A 14 -5.79 6.06 -0.78
CA GLY A 14 -4.92 6.99 -1.50
C GLY A 14 -4.48 6.47 -2.87
N PHE A 15 -4.10 5.19 -2.96
CA PHE A 15 -3.73 4.56 -4.24
C PHE A 15 -4.89 4.51 -5.24
N ILE A 16 -6.09 4.18 -4.76
CA ILE A 16 -7.31 4.16 -5.57
C ILE A 16 -7.66 5.57 -6.03
N ALA A 17 -7.63 6.56 -5.13
CA ALA A 17 -7.91 7.96 -5.48
C ALA A 17 -6.91 8.49 -6.53
N TYR A 18 -5.62 8.13 -6.40
CA TYR A 18 -4.62 8.48 -7.40
C TYR A 18 -4.94 7.89 -8.78
N ASN A 19 -5.27 6.59 -8.85
CA ASN A 19 -5.58 5.93 -10.12
C ASN A 19 -6.90 6.40 -10.75
N LEU A 20 -7.89 6.79 -9.94
CA LEU A 20 -9.19 7.24 -10.46
C LEU A 20 -9.23 8.71 -10.89
N PHE A 21 -8.52 9.59 -10.17
CA PHE A 21 -8.65 11.04 -10.35
C PHE A 21 -7.35 11.74 -10.78
N PHE A 22 -6.18 11.16 -10.51
CA PHE A 22 -4.87 11.79 -10.72
C PHE A 22 -3.97 10.99 -11.67
N GLN A 23 -4.56 10.12 -12.50
CA GLN A 23 -3.83 9.33 -13.47
C GLN A 23 -3.05 10.26 -14.42
N LEU A 24 -1.74 10.04 -14.52
CA LEU A 24 -0.89 10.85 -15.39
C LEU A 24 -1.14 10.49 -16.87
N PRO A 25 -1.12 11.47 -17.78
CA PRO A 25 -1.32 11.24 -19.22
C PRO A 25 -0.12 10.54 -19.89
N ASP A 26 1.06 10.58 -19.27
CA ASP A 26 2.23 9.82 -19.73
C ASP A 26 2.19 8.39 -19.17
N ASP A 27 1.96 7.41 -20.03
CA ASP A 27 1.80 5.99 -19.66
C ASP A 27 3.01 5.42 -18.93
N ARG A 28 4.23 5.83 -19.30
CA ARG A 28 5.46 5.31 -18.69
C ARG A 28 5.59 5.80 -17.25
N THR A 29 5.34 7.08 -17.03
CA THR A 29 5.38 7.69 -15.69
C THR A 29 4.23 7.16 -14.83
N ASN A 30 3.03 7.04 -15.37
CA ASN A 30 1.89 6.48 -14.64
C ASN A 30 2.14 5.03 -14.19
N THR A 31 2.71 4.21 -15.08
CA THR A 31 3.12 2.84 -14.77
C THR A 31 4.18 2.80 -13.66
N ALA A 32 5.19 3.65 -13.74
CA ALA A 32 6.23 3.73 -12.71
C ALA A 32 5.64 4.10 -11.34
N VAL A 33 4.73 5.09 -11.28
CA VAL A 33 4.06 5.47 -10.02
C VAL A 33 3.22 4.32 -9.47
N ASN A 34 2.50 3.59 -10.32
CA ASN A 34 1.72 2.43 -9.90
C ASN A 34 2.60 1.32 -9.33
N ILE A 35 3.75 1.04 -9.94
CA ILE A 35 4.72 0.07 -9.43
C ILE A 35 5.26 0.50 -8.06
N ILE A 36 5.59 1.79 -7.89
CA ILE A 36 6.11 2.32 -6.62
C ILE A 36 5.05 2.18 -5.53
N TYR A 37 3.81 2.59 -5.80
CA TYR A 37 2.71 2.47 -4.85
C TYR A 37 2.41 1.02 -4.48
N ALA A 38 2.34 0.13 -5.47
CA ALA A 38 2.12 -1.30 -5.23
C ALA A 38 3.24 -1.90 -4.38
N SER A 39 4.50 -1.50 -4.62
CA SER A 39 5.66 -1.92 -3.83
C SER A 39 5.58 -1.44 -2.38
N LEU A 40 5.16 -0.19 -2.15
CA LEU A 40 4.96 0.37 -0.80
C LEU A 40 3.83 -0.35 -0.04
N LEU A 41 2.70 -0.59 -0.71
CA LEU A 41 1.58 -1.36 -0.16
C LEU A 41 2.03 -2.77 0.22
N PHE A 42 2.74 -3.44 -0.68
CA PHE A 42 3.25 -4.79 -0.45
C PHE A 42 4.21 -4.84 0.74
N ALA A 43 5.20 -3.92 0.80
CA ALA A 43 6.13 -3.84 1.91
C ALA A 43 5.42 -3.63 3.26
N TYR A 44 4.38 -2.79 3.30
CA TYR A 44 3.60 -2.56 4.51
C TYR A 44 2.82 -3.82 4.95
N ILE A 45 2.23 -4.57 4.00
CA ILE A 45 1.56 -5.85 4.29
C ILE A 45 2.56 -6.88 4.81
N SER A 46 3.72 -7.02 4.16
CA SER A 46 4.76 -7.96 4.60
C SER A 46 5.24 -7.63 6.02
N PHE A 47 5.42 -6.35 6.34
CA PHE A 47 5.75 -5.91 7.69
C PHE A 47 4.65 -6.25 8.70
N MET A 48 3.38 -6.00 8.36
CA MET A 48 2.25 -6.38 9.21
C MET A 48 2.19 -7.88 9.46
N ALA A 49 2.35 -8.70 8.40
CA ALA A 49 2.35 -10.15 8.49
C ALA A 49 3.49 -10.65 9.39
N TYR A 50 4.71 -10.13 9.20
CA TYR A 50 5.85 -10.44 10.07
C TYR A 50 5.58 -10.06 11.53
N SER A 51 5.05 -8.86 11.77
CA SER A 51 4.71 -8.38 13.12
C SER A 51 3.63 -9.24 13.79
N LEU A 52 2.64 -9.70 13.03
CA LEU A 52 1.57 -10.60 13.50
C LEU A 52 2.15 -11.95 13.93
N ILE A 53 2.93 -12.60 13.06
CA ILE A 53 3.55 -13.89 13.35
C ILE A 53 4.46 -13.79 14.59
N ARG A 54 5.25 -12.70 14.70
CA ARG A 54 6.13 -12.48 15.85
C ARG A 54 5.36 -12.26 17.16
N LYS A 55 4.14 -11.72 17.11
CA LYS A 55 3.26 -11.57 18.27
C LYS A 55 2.54 -12.85 18.67
N MET A 56 2.33 -13.78 17.72
CA MET A 56 1.70 -15.08 17.96
C MET A 56 2.68 -16.15 18.47
N LYS A 57 3.98 -16.02 18.19
CA LYS A 57 5.04 -16.90 18.73
C LYS A 57 5.39 -16.62 20.21
N LYS A 58 4.51 -15.93 20.94
CA LYS A 58 4.66 -15.64 22.37
C LYS A 58 3.69 -16.48 23.17
#